data_AF-A0A6M0HR65-F1
#
_entry.id   AF-A0A6M0HR65-F1
#
_cell.length_a   1.000
_cell.length_b   1.000
_cell.length_c   1.000
_cell.angle_alpha   90.00
_cell.angle_beta   90.00
_cell.angle_gamma   90.00
#
_symmetry.space_group_name_H-M   'P 1'
#
loop_
_entity.id
_entity.type
_entity.pdbx_description
1 polymer ?
#
loop_
_entity_poly.entity_id
_entity_poly.type
_entity_poly.pdbx_seq_one_letter_code
_entity_poly.pdbx_strand_id
1 'polypeptide(L)'
;MPSLAALNEASRPDFVAALGGVFEHAPWVAERAVEARPFATVAALAEAMRAAVEAASDADRHALLANHPELAGRAARDGAIALDSIAEQAAAGLDRLSEAEYARFEALNAAYRDRFGLPFILCVKRHGRASLLSTFEARLASDPATERATALAEVFRIAAIRLDALVTGEGGLKTTGRLSTHVLDTVAGRPAAGIAVTLLEWVSDTHAVVVARAVTNADGRTDAPLIGGRPVPIGAYELRFHIGDHFRATHPGLPEPPFLDIVAIRFGIADPEGHYHVPLVASPWSYQTYRGS
;
A
#
# COMPACT_ATOMS: atom_id res chain seq x y z
N MET A 1 19.73 7.90 6.31
CA MET A 1 19.75 6.56 5.66
C MET A 1 21.19 6.21 5.33
N PRO A 2 21.78 5.16 5.92
CA PRO A 2 23.09 4.66 5.49
C PRO A 2 23.05 4.19 4.03
N SER A 3 24.15 4.34 3.31
CA SER A 3 24.32 3.74 1.99
C SER A 3 24.70 2.26 2.11
N LEU A 4 24.38 1.47 1.09
CA LEU A 4 24.78 0.07 1.01
C LEU A 4 26.31 -0.11 1.10
N ALA A 5 27.06 0.80 0.46
CA ALA A 5 28.52 0.80 0.54
C ALA A 5 29.01 1.00 1.98
N ALA A 6 28.41 1.95 2.72
CA ALA A 6 28.74 2.16 4.13
C ALA A 6 28.40 0.94 4.99
N LEU A 7 27.27 0.27 4.73
CA LEU A 7 26.89 -0.96 5.44
C LEU A 7 27.83 -2.14 5.15
N ASN A 8 28.37 -2.23 3.93
CA ASN A 8 29.35 -3.25 3.56
C ASN A 8 30.67 -3.11 4.35
N GLU A 9 31.07 -1.88 4.66
CA GLU A 9 32.31 -1.56 5.38
C GLU A 9 32.11 -1.40 6.90
N ALA A 10 30.87 -1.24 7.36
CA ALA A 10 30.54 -1.01 8.76
C ALA A 10 31.02 -2.14 9.69
N SER A 11 31.30 -1.79 10.94
CA SER A 11 31.51 -2.81 11.98
C SER A 11 30.23 -3.64 12.16
N ARG A 12 30.35 -4.88 12.66
CA ARG A 12 29.17 -5.70 12.95
C ARG A 12 28.17 -5.00 13.90
N PRO A 13 28.59 -4.38 15.01
CA PRO A 13 27.68 -3.61 15.86
C PRO A 13 26.94 -2.51 15.12
N ASP A 14 27.62 -1.74 14.25
CA ASP A 14 27.00 -0.64 13.51
C ASP A 14 26.00 -1.16 12.46
N PHE A 15 26.31 -2.27 11.79
CA PHE A 15 25.40 -2.92 10.85
C PHE A 15 24.11 -3.39 11.54
N VAL A 16 24.24 -4.03 12.71
CA VAL A 16 23.09 -4.50 13.50
C VAL A 16 22.31 -3.32 14.09
N ALA A 17 22.98 -2.26 14.54
CA ALA A 17 22.32 -1.05 15.00
C ALA A 17 21.50 -0.38 13.88
N ALA A 18 22.01 -0.39 12.65
CA ALA A 18 21.32 0.19 11.50
C ALA A 18 20.13 -0.64 11.01
N LEU A 19 20.22 -1.98 11.03
CA LEU A 19 19.25 -2.87 10.38
C LEU A 19 18.48 -3.79 11.33
N GLY A 20 18.80 -3.79 12.62
CA GLY A 20 18.20 -4.69 13.62
C GLY A 20 16.71 -4.47 13.84
N GLY A 21 16.17 -3.31 13.46
CA GLY A 21 14.74 -2.99 13.51
C GLY A 21 13.96 -3.35 12.23
N VAL A 22 14.63 -3.83 11.17
CA VAL A 22 13.94 -4.20 9.91
C VAL A 22 12.92 -5.32 10.16
N PHE A 23 13.29 -6.30 10.97
CA PHE A 23 12.39 -7.33 11.47
C PHE A 23 12.05 -7.00 12.93
N GLU A 24 10.76 -6.81 13.21
CA GLU A 24 10.27 -6.42 14.53
C GLU A 24 10.75 -7.40 15.61
N HIS A 25 11.36 -6.88 16.68
CA HIS A 25 11.90 -7.65 17.80
C HIS A 25 12.85 -8.81 17.39
N ALA A 26 13.52 -8.70 16.23
CA ALA A 26 14.37 -9.75 15.68
C ALA A 26 15.72 -9.22 15.14
N PRO A 27 16.56 -8.58 15.97
CA PRO A 27 17.88 -8.09 15.55
C PRO A 27 18.80 -9.22 15.07
N TRP A 28 18.56 -10.46 15.52
CA TRP A 28 19.29 -11.65 15.11
C TRP A 28 19.29 -11.86 13.59
N VAL A 29 18.27 -11.35 12.87
CA VAL A 29 18.24 -11.43 11.40
C VAL A 29 19.38 -10.61 10.80
N ALA A 30 19.61 -9.39 11.29
CA ALA A 30 20.74 -8.58 10.86
C ALA A 30 22.09 -9.18 11.33
N GLU A 31 22.14 -9.74 12.54
CA GLU A 31 23.34 -10.41 13.08
C GLU A 31 23.79 -11.62 12.25
N ARG A 32 22.84 -12.34 11.62
CA ARG A 32 23.13 -13.46 10.72
C ARG A 32 23.41 -12.98 9.29
N ALA A 33 22.64 -12.02 8.79
CA ALA A 33 22.78 -11.51 7.42
C ALA A 33 24.15 -10.87 7.17
N VAL A 34 24.74 -10.21 8.18
CA VAL A 34 26.04 -9.52 8.08
C VAL A 34 27.20 -10.41 7.62
N GLU A 35 27.08 -11.74 7.78
CA GLU A 35 28.08 -12.73 7.33
C GLU A 35 28.13 -12.88 5.80
N ALA A 36 27.04 -12.55 5.10
CA ALA A 36 26.93 -12.67 3.66
C ALA A 36 27.51 -11.46 2.90
N ARG A 37 28.18 -10.54 3.59
CA ARG A 37 28.83 -9.37 2.99
C ARG A 37 30.01 -9.76 2.09
N PRO A 38 30.34 -8.92 1.09
CA PRO A 38 29.66 -7.69 0.71
C PRO A 38 28.40 -7.95 -0.13
N PHE A 39 27.39 -7.08 0.00
CA PHE A 39 26.19 -7.10 -0.83
C PHE A 39 26.37 -6.21 -2.06
N ALA A 40 26.07 -6.75 -3.24
CA ALA A 40 26.15 -6.00 -4.49
C ALA A 40 25.01 -4.98 -4.64
N THR A 41 23.81 -5.30 -4.14
CA THR A 41 22.60 -4.46 -4.27
C THR A 41 21.77 -4.50 -2.99
N VAL A 42 20.84 -3.54 -2.84
CA VAL A 42 19.87 -3.55 -1.73
C VAL A 42 18.98 -4.80 -1.80
N ALA A 43 18.63 -5.25 -3.00
CA ALA A 43 17.95 -6.52 -3.22
C ALA A 43 18.76 -7.74 -2.71
N ALA A 44 20.09 -7.76 -2.91
CA ALA A 44 20.93 -8.83 -2.38
C ALA A 44 21.01 -8.82 -0.84
N LEU A 45 21.04 -7.63 -0.23
CA LEU A 45 20.92 -7.48 1.22
C LEU A 45 19.57 -8.02 1.73
N ALA A 46 18.47 -7.64 1.08
CA ALA A 46 17.14 -8.13 1.45
C ALA A 46 17.04 -9.66 1.35
N GLU A 47 17.62 -10.24 0.31
CA GLU A 47 17.65 -11.69 0.10
C GLU A 47 18.52 -12.40 1.17
N ALA A 48 19.65 -11.82 1.56
CA ALA A 48 20.45 -12.35 2.66
C ALA A 48 19.69 -12.33 4.00
N MET A 49 18.91 -11.28 4.26
CA MET A 49 18.05 -11.22 5.46
C MET A 49 16.90 -12.24 5.40
N ARG A 50 16.29 -12.43 4.22
CA ARG A 50 15.30 -13.51 4.00
C ARG A 50 15.91 -14.88 4.27
N ALA A 51 17.07 -15.18 3.68
CA ALA A 51 17.77 -16.44 3.85
C ALA A 51 18.13 -16.71 5.32
N ALA A 52 18.52 -15.67 6.08
CA ALA A 52 18.77 -15.79 7.51
C ALA A 52 17.54 -16.24 8.31
N VAL A 53 16.34 -15.78 7.92
CA VAL A 53 15.07 -16.20 8.52
C VAL A 53 14.69 -17.61 8.07
N GLU A 54 14.84 -17.92 6.79
CA GLU A 54 14.48 -19.24 6.24
C GLU A 54 15.35 -20.37 6.78
N ALA A 55 16.63 -20.10 7.03
CA ALA A 55 17.58 -21.03 7.65
C ALA A 55 17.43 -21.12 9.19
N ALA A 56 16.60 -20.27 9.80
CA ALA A 56 16.38 -20.28 11.24
C ALA A 56 15.60 -21.51 11.70
N SER A 57 15.75 -21.86 12.98
CA SER A 57 15.00 -22.96 13.57
C SER A 57 13.48 -22.70 13.50
N ASP A 58 12.67 -23.75 13.57
CA ASP A 58 11.22 -23.58 13.62
C ASP A 58 10.77 -22.72 14.81
N ALA A 59 11.47 -22.83 15.94
CA ALA A 59 11.24 -22.03 17.14
C ALA A 59 11.51 -20.54 16.88
N ASP A 60 12.64 -20.20 16.24
CA ASP A 60 12.98 -18.81 15.90
C ASP A 60 11.96 -18.21 14.93
N ARG A 61 11.58 -18.96 13.88
CA ARG A 61 10.57 -18.52 12.91
C ARG A 61 9.20 -18.34 13.56
N HIS A 62 8.83 -19.22 14.48
CA HIS A 62 7.58 -19.08 15.23
C HIS A 62 7.64 -17.85 16.16
N ALA A 63 8.73 -17.65 16.89
CA ALA A 63 8.91 -16.49 17.77
C ALA A 63 8.87 -15.16 16.99
N LEU A 64 9.46 -15.12 15.79
CA LEU A 64 9.37 -13.96 14.89
C LEU A 64 7.92 -13.60 14.55
N LEU A 65 7.08 -14.60 14.30
CA LEU A 65 5.65 -14.38 14.00
C LEU A 65 4.85 -14.04 15.26
N ALA A 66 5.09 -14.76 16.36
CA ALA A 66 4.35 -14.61 17.61
C ALA A 66 4.58 -13.26 18.31
N ASN A 67 5.78 -12.69 18.15
CA ASN A 67 6.13 -11.39 18.72
C ASN A 67 5.69 -10.21 17.84
N HIS A 68 5.06 -10.46 16.68
CA HIS A 68 4.60 -9.39 15.82
C HIS A 68 3.39 -8.67 16.45
N PRO A 69 3.32 -7.33 16.43
CA PRO A 69 2.19 -6.60 16.96
C PRO A 69 0.88 -6.99 16.28
N GLU A 70 -0.19 -7.07 17.07
CA GLU A 70 -1.52 -7.38 16.56
C GLU A 70 -2.15 -6.18 15.84
N LEU A 71 -2.82 -6.49 14.73
CA LEU A 71 -3.51 -5.50 13.93
C LEU A 71 -4.79 -5.00 14.61
N ALA A 72 -4.95 -3.68 14.75
CA ALA A 72 -6.06 -3.05 15.47
C ALA A 72 -6.25 -3.55 16.91
N GLY A 73 -5.19 -4.12 17.52
CA GLY A 73 -5.24 -4.66 18.87
C GLY A 73 -5.44 -3.57 19.92
N ARG A 74 -5.74 -3.98 21.16
CA ARG A 74 -5.94 -3.05 22.30
C ARG A 74 -4.74 -2.12 22.52
N ALA A 75 -3.52 -2.61 22.30
CA ALA A 75 -2.31 -1.79 22.37
C ALA A 75 -2.28 -0.66 21.31
N ALA A 76 -2.84 -0.87 20.12
CA ALA A 76 -2.94 0.18 19.10
C ALA A 76 -3.93 1.28 19.53
N ARG A 77 -5.06 0.88 20.13
CA ARG A 77 -6.08 1.79 20.67
C ARG A 77 -5.55 2.64 21.83
N ASP A 78 -4.76 2.02 22.70
CA ASP A 78 -4.21 2.69 23.89
C ASP A 78 -2.91 3.47 23.56
N GLY A 79 -2.49 3.50 22.29
CA GLY A 79 -1.27 4.21 21.84
C GLY A 79 0.04 3.56 22.32
N ALA A 80 0.00 2.29 22.69
CA ALA A 80 1.09 1.54 23.34
C ALA A 80 1.93 0.68 22.37
N ILE A 81 1.82 0.90 21.05
CA ILE A 81 2.67 0.23 20.04
C ILE A 81 3.77 1.18 19.53
N ALA A 82 4.82 0.63 18.92
CA ALA A 82 5.90 1.42 18.33
C ALA A 82 5.37 2.44 17.31
N LEU A 83 6.00 3.63 17.24
CA LEU A 83 5.56 4.75 16.40
C LEU A 83 5.37 4.37 14.93
N ASP A 84 6.26 3.54 14.39
CA ASP A 84 6.17 3.05 13.01
C ASP A 84 4.94 2.16 12.80
N SER A 85 4.55 1.40 13.82
CA SER A 85 3.37 0.54 13.81
C SER A 85 2.07 1.36 13.92
N ILE A 86 2.07 2.47 14.67
CA ILE A 86 0.94 3.43 14.69
C ILE A 86 0.73 4.04 13.30
N ALA A 87 1.80 4.54 12.68
CA ALA A 87 1.73 5.15 11.36
C ALA A 87 1.26 4.15 10.29
N GLU A 88 1.70 2.90 10.38
CA GLU A 88 1.28 1.80 9.51
C GLU A 88 -0.21 1.50 9.62
N GLN A 89 -0.75 1.40 10.84
CA GLN A 89 -2.17 1.11 11.06
C GLN A 89 -3.08 2.30 10.74
N ALA A 90 -2.66 3.54 11.05
CA ALA A 90 -3.38 4.75 10.67
C ALA A 90 -3.46 4.94 9.15
N ALA A 91 -2.40 4.56 8.42
CA ALA A 91 -2.38 4.59 6.96
C ALA A 91 -3.41 3.64 6.32
N ALA A 92 -3.79 2.56 7.03
CA ALA A 92 -4.87 1.65 6.62
C ALA A 92 -6.26 2.08 7.12
N GLY A 93 -6.38 3.25 7.75
CA GLY A 93 -7.64 3.80 8.26
C GLY A 93 -8.19 3.08 9.49
N LEU A 94 -7.35 2.30 10.18
CA LEU A 94 -7.74 1.57 11.40
C LEU A 94 -7.89 2.47 12.62
N ASP A 95 -7.40 3.70 12.52
CA ASP A 95 -7.59 4.77 13.52
C ASP A 95 -9.02 5.35 13.53
N ARG A 96 -9.82 5.03 12.49
CA ARG A 96 -11.17 5.58 12.25
C ARG A 96 -12.23 4.48 12.10
N LEU A 97 -12.04 3.37 12.82
CA LEU A 97 -13.03 2.30 12.88
C LEU A 97 -14.24 2.71 13.72
N SER A 98 -15.43 2.32 13.29
CA SER A 98 -16.62 2.35 14.15
C SER A 98 -16.52 1.28 15.25
N GLU A 99 -17.31 1.41 16.31
CA GLU A 99 -17.35 0.41 17.39
C GLU A 99 -17.69 -1.00 16.87
N ALA A 100 -18.60 -1.10 15.90
CA ALA A 100 -18.99 -2.37 15.29
C ALA A 100 -17.83 -3.01 14.50
N GLU A 101 -17.04 -2.21 13.79
CA GLU A 101 -15.88 -2.72 13.07
C GLU A 101 -14.76 -3.12 14.02
N TYR A 102 -14.54 -2.37 15.09
CA TYR A 102 -13.58 -2.74 16.12
C TYR A 102 -13.94 -4.07 16.78
N ALA A 103 -15.22 -4.26 17.15
CA ALA A 103 -15.70 -5.54 17.70
C ALA A 103 -15.50 -6.71 16.71
N ARG A 104 -15.70 -6.46 15.40
CA ARG A 104 -15.41 -7.46 14.36
C ARG A 104 -13.92 -7.80 14.29
N PHE A 105 -13.03 -6.81 14.38
CA PHE A 105 -11.58 -7.05 14.44
C PHE A 105 -11.17 -7.83 15.68
N GLU A 106 -11.68 -7.48 16.87
CA GLU A 106 -11.39 -8.23 18.11
C GLU A 106 -11.83 -9.70 17.99
N ALA A 107 -13.02 -9.94 17.43
CA ALA A 107 -13.54 -11.30 17.20
C ALA A 107 -12.68 -12.09 16.20
N LEU A 108 -12.28 -11.47 15.08
CA LEU A 108 -11.42 -12.10 14.08
C LEU A 108 -10.02 -12.40 14.64
N ASN A 109 -9.43 -11.47 15.39
CA ASN A 109 -8.15 -11.68 16.06
C ASN A 109 -8.22 -12.82 17.08
N ALA A 110 -9.29 -12.91 17.87
CA ALA A 110 -9.50 -14.00 18.80
C ALA A 110 -9.59 -15.36 18.08
N ALA A 111 -10.44 -15.46 17.06
CA ALA A 111 -10.58 -16.68 16.27
C ALA A 111 -9.28 -17.10 15.58
N TYR A 112 -8.51 -16.13 15.08
CA TYR A 112 -7.22 -16.37 14.44
C TYR A 112 -6.17 -16.89 15.43
N ARG A 113 -6.08 -16.28 16.61
CA ARG A 113 -5.19 -16.77 17.68
C ARG A 113 -5.57 -18.18 18.13
N ASP A 114 -6.86 -18.45 18.35
CA ASP A 114 -7.33 -19.77 18.79
C ASP A 114 -6.99 -20.85 17.75
N ARG A 115 -7.07 -20.52 16.46
CA ARG A 115 -6.81 -21.47 15.37
C ARG A 115 -5.33 -21.68 15.07
N PHE A 116 -4.53 -20.62 15.08
CA PHE A 116 -3.14 -20.66 14.57
C PHE A 116 -2.08 -20.46 15.65
N GLY A 117 -2.45 -19.99 16.84
CA GLY A 117 -1.51 -19.65 17.91
C GLY A 117 -0.60 -18.47 17.56
N LEU A 118 -1.01 -17.61 16.62
CA LEU A 118 -0.24 -16.48 16.11
C LEU A 118 -1.12 -15.23 16.04
N PRO A 119 -0.55 -14.02 16.09
CA PRO A 119 -1.27 -12.81 15.70
C PRO A 119 -1.52 -12.79 14.19
N PHE A 120 -2.58 -12.11 13.74
CA PHE A 120 -2.80 -11.88 12.32
C PHE A 120 -1.82 -10.82 11.81
N ILE A 121 -0.94 -11.24 10.89
CA ILE A 121 0.11 -10.38 10.31
C ILE A 121 -0.27 -10.08 8.87
N LEU A 122 -0.29 -8.80 8.51
CA LEU A 122 -0.56 -8.32 7.16
C LEU A 122 0.28 -7.06 6.88
N CYS A 123 0.88 -6.97 5.69
CA CYS A 123 1.56 -5.75 5.26
C CYS A 123 0.52 -4.66 4.90
N VAL A 124 0.03 -3.96 5.91
CA VAL A 124 -1.11 -3.02 5.78
C VAL A 124 -0.91 -1.89 4.78
N LYS A 125 0.33 -1.45 4.56
CA LYS A 125 0.66 -0.45 3.53
C LYS A 125 0.23 -0.87 2.12
N ARG A 126 0.04 -2.17 1.88
CA ARG A 126 -0.41 -2.75 0.60
C ARG A 126 -1.92 -2.90 0.49
N HIS A 127 -2.68 -2.65 1.55
CA HIS A 127 -4.12 -2.95 1.61
C HIS A 127 -4.96 -1.72 1.94
N GLY A 128 -6.03 -1.53 1.18
CA GLY A 128 -7.14 -0.67 1.56
C GLY A 128 -8.03 -1.34 2.62
N ARG A 129 -8.99 -0.59 3.17
CA ARG A 129 -9.81 -1.06 4.30
C ARG A 129 -10.65 -2.29 3.95
N ALA A 130 -11.31 -2.27 2.78
CA ALA A 130 -12.15 -3.38 2.33
C ALA A 130 -11.33 -4.66 2.08
N SER A 131 -10.14 -4.53 1.48
CA SER A 131 -9.29 -5.69 1.17
C SER A 131 -8.64 -6.28 2.41
N LEU A 132 -8.38 -5.47 3.44
CA LEU A 132 -7.86 -5.94 4.72
C LEU A 132 -8.84 -6.91 5.38
N LEU A 133 -10.10 -6.52 5.54
CA LEU A 133 -11.12 -7.37 6.16
C LEU A 133 -11.37 -8.65 5.37
N SER A 134 -11.51 -8.56 4.05
CA SER A 134 -11.72 -9.74 3.22
C SER A 134 -10.51 -10.69 3.21
N THR A 135 -9.29 -10.15 3.26
CA THR A 135 -8.06 -10.94 3.39
C THR A 135 -8.00 -11.65 4.75
N PHE A 136 -8.41 -10.97 5.82
CA PHE A 136 -8.47 -11.56 7.16
C PHE A 136 -9.41 -12.77 7.18
N GLU A 137 -10.64 -12.60 6.69
CA GLU A 137 -11.63 -13.67 6.67
C GLU A 137 -11.21 -14.85 5.78
N ALA A 138 -10.65 -14.58 4.60
CA ALA A 138 -10.16 -15.62 3.70
C ALA A 138 -9.02 -16.43 4.34
N ARG A 139 -8.08 -15.76 5.01
CA ARG A 139 -6.94 -16.41 5.67
C ARG A 139 -7.34 -17.19 6.91
N LEU A 140 -8.36 -16.75 7.63
CA LEU A 140 -8.92 -17.51 8.75
C LEU A 140 -9.46 -18.88 8.32
N ALA A 141 -9.87 -19.03 7.07
CA ALA A 141 -10.34 -20.31 6.52
C ALA A 141 -9.18 -21.27 6.13
N SER A 142 -7.95 -20.78 5.99
CA SER A 142 -6.77 -21.55 5.56
C SER A 142 -6.35 -22.63 6.55
N ASP A 143 -5.63 -23.66 6.07
CA ASP A 143 -4.97 -24.60 6.97
C ASP A 143 -3.74 -23.96 7.66
N PRO A 144 -3.32 -24.45 8.84
CA PRO A 144 -2.23 -23.84 9.61
C PRO A 144 -0.87 -23.76 8.90
N ALA A 145 -0.55 -24.71 8.02
CA ALA A 145 0.74 -24.71 7.34
C ALA A 145 0.78 -23.61 6.26
N THR A 146 -0.29 -23.51 5.46
CA THR A 146 -0.47 -22.43 4.48
C THR A 146 -0.48 -21.07 5.15
N GLU A 147 -1.16 -20.95 6.30
CA GLU A 147 -1.27 -19.68 7.00
C GLU A 147 0.07 -19.23 7.59
N ARG A 148 0.86 -20.15 8.17
CA ARG A 148 2.20 -19.83 8.66
C ARG A 148 3.12 -19.35 7.53
N ALA A 149 3.07 -20.00 6.37
CA ALA A 149 3.83 -19.56 5.19
C ALA A 149 3.36 -18.17 4.70
N THR A 150 2.06 -17.92 4.73
CA THR A 150 1.47 -16.63 4.35
C THR A 150 1.89 -15.51 5.31
N ALA A 151 1.79 -15.74 6.63
CA ALA A 151 2.21 -14.78 7.64
C ALA A 151 3.71 -14.43 7.51
N LEU A 152 4.55 -15.42 7.24
CA LEU A 152 5.97 -15.19 6.97
C LEU A 152 6.21 -14.37 5.70
N ALA A 153 5.45 -14.62 4.63
CA ALA A 153 5.49 -13.80 3.43
C ALA A 153 5.08 -12.35 3.68
N GLU A 154 4.11 -12.09 4.57
CA GLU A 154 3.75 -10.72 4.99
C GLU A 154 4.88 -10.04 5.76
N VAL A 155 5.53 -10.75 6.69
CA VAL A 155 6.72 -10.22 7.40
C VAL A 155 7.81 -9.81 6.41
N PHE A 156 8.07 -10.61 5.38
CA PHE A 156 9.06 -10.25 4.37
C PHE A 156 8.68 -9.02 3.55
N ARG A 157 7.38 -8.77 3.30
CA ARG A 157 6.93 -7.55 2.63
C ARG A 157 7.08 -6.32 3.52
N ILE A 158 6.77 -6.46 4.81
CA ILE A 158 6.99 -5.39 5.81
C ILE A 158 8.48 -5.06 5.88
N ALA A 159 9.33 -6.08 6.01
CA ALA A 159 10.78 -5.94 6.03
C ALA A 159 11.31 -5.27 4.75
N ALA A 160 10.80 -5.64 3.57
CA ALA A 160 11.19 -5.02 2.31
C ALA A 160 10.89 -3.51 2.28
N ILE A 161 9.68 -3.10 2.68
CA ILE A 161 9.32 -1.68 2.76
C ILE A 161 10.21 -0.93 3.76
N ARG A 162 10.46 -1.52 4.94
CA ARG A 162 11.32 -0.90 5.96
C ARG A 162 12.75 -0.76 5.47
N LEU A 163 13.30 -1.79 4.84
CA LEU A 163 14.66 -1.79 4.33
C LEU A 163 14.84 -0.74 3.22
N ASP A 164 13.90 -0.65 2.29
CA ASP A 164 13.89 0.34 1.21
C ASP A 164 13.82 1.78 1.75
N ALA A 165 13.10 1.99 2.85
CA ALA A 165 13.05 3.27 3.55
C ALA A 165 14.29 3.57 4.41
N LEU A 166 15.13 2.58 4.72
CA LEU A 166 16.31 2.74 5.58
C LEU A 166 17.63 2.83 4.82
N VAL A 167 17.75 2.15 3.67
CA VAL A 167 19.02 1.96 2.94
C VAL A 167 18.96 2.60 1.56
N THR A 168 20.01 3.33 1.19
CA THR A 168 20.20 3.80 -0.19
C THR A 168 21.27 2.98 -0.92
N GLY A 169 21.06 2.66 -2.19
CA GLY A 169 22.03 1.90 -2.98
C GLY A 169 21.46 1.40 -4.30
N GLU A 170 22.29 0.75 -5.10
CA GLU A 170 21.85 0.13 -6.35
C GLU A 170 20.92 -1.06 -6.10
N GLY A 171 20.01 -1.32 -7.05
CA GLY A 171 19.06 -2.42 -6.97
C GLY A 171 18.11 -2.30 -5.78
N GLY A 172 17.48 -1.13 -5.63
CA GLY A 172 16.42 -0.88 -4.65
C GLY A 172 15.24 -1.85 -4.77
N LEU A 173 14.43 -1.92 -3.73
CA LEU A 173 13.34 -2.87 -3.68
C LEU A 173 12.12 -2.31 -4.39
N LYS A 174 11.40 -3.15 -5.12
CA LYS A 174 10.14 -2.74 -5.72
C LYS A 174 9.06 -2.73 -4.63
N THR A 175 8.93 -1.60 -3.92
CA THR A 175 8.01 -1.43 -2.77
C THR A 175 6.98 -0.34 -3.00
N THR A 176 7.07 0.40 -4.11
CA THR A 176 6.17 1.51 -4.43
C THR A 176 5.40 1.23 -5.71
N GLY A 177 4.16 1.69 -5.76
CA GLY A 177 3.38 1.76 -6.99
C GLY A 177 3.04 3.20 -7.35
N ARG A 178 2.26 3.37 -8.41
CA ARG A 178 1.82 4.68 -8.87
C ARG A 178 0.41 4.62 -9.45
N LEU A 179 -0.44 5.56 -9.04
CA LEU A 179 -1.72 5.83 -9.70
C LEU A 179 -1.69 7.22 -10.33
N SER A 180 -1.92 7.28 -11.64
CA SER A 180 -1.93 8.52 -12.41
C SER A 180 -3.15 8.57 -13.33
N THR A 181 -3.47 9.78 -13.79
CA THR A 181 -4.55 10.03 -14.75
C THR A 181 -4.13 11.07 -15.78
N HIS A 182 -4.93 11.19 -16.82
CA HIS A 182 -4.79 12.15 -17.90
C HIS A 182 -6.17 12.37 -18.51
N VAL A 183 -6.52 13.61 -18.87
CA VAL A 183 -7.80 13.94 -19.48
C VAL A 183 -7.57 14.54 -20.87
N LEU A 184 -8.18 13.92 -21.88
CA LEU A 184 -8.15 14.38 -23.27
C LEU A 184 -9.54 14.84 -23.72
N ASP A 185 -9.62 16.06 -24.25
CA ASP A 185 -10.80 16.58 -24.95
C ASP A 185 -10.74 16.17 -26.42
N THR A 186 -11.65 15.31 -26.84
CA THR A 186 -11.67 14.78 -28.22
C THR A 186 -12.26 15.75 -29.22
N VAL A 187 -13.05 16.75 -28.79
CA VAL A 187 -13.63 17.73 -29.71
C VAL A 187 -12.58 18.75 -30.10
N ALA A 188 -11.83 19.25 -29.12
CA ALA A 188 -10.71 20.17 -29.36
C ALA A 188 -9.42 19.45 -29.78
N GLY A 189 -9.35 18.12 -29.65
CA GLY A 189 -8.17 17.31 -29.99
C GLY A 189 -6.95 17.61 -29.14
N ARG A 190 -7.13 18.02 -27.88
CA ARG A 190 -6.05 18.48 -26.99
C ARG A 190 -6.29 18.07 -25.54
N PRO A 191 -5.24 18.09 -24.68
CA PRO A 191 -5.43 17.84 -23.25
C PRO A 191 -6.41 18.82 -22.61
N ALA A 192 -7.22 18.32 -21.67
CA ALA A 192 -8.21 19.12 -20.95
C ALA A 192 -7.60 19.62 -19.64
N ALA A 193 -7.22 20.90 -19.62
CA ALA A 193 -6.67 21.57 -18.43
C ALA A 193 -7.78 22.10 -17.51
N GLY A 194 -7.49 22.23 -16.22
CA GLY A 194 -8.42 22.81 -15.25
C GLY A 194 -9.54 21.86 -14.78
N ILE A 195 -9.49 20.58 -15.14
CA ILE A 195 -10.48 19.57 -14.72
C ILE A 195 -10.23 19.21 -13.26
N ALA A 196 -11.21 19.46 -12.40
CA ALA A 196 -11.16 18.95 -11.04
C ALA A 196 -11.31 17.42 -11.04
N VAL A 197 -10.41 16.74 -10.33
CA VAL A 197 -10.36 15.28 -10.21
C VAL A 197 -10.40 14.90 -8.73
N THR A 198 -11.30 14.00 -8.37
CA THR A 198 -11.35 13.38 -7.04
C THR A 198 -11.13 11.88 -7.15
N LEU A 199 -10.16 11.35 -6.40
CA LEU A 199 -9.96 9.92 -6.20
C LEU A 199 -10.63 9.48 -4.91
N LEU A 200 -11.46 8.44 -4.99
CA LEU A 200 -12.09 7.79 -3.84
C LEU A 200 -11.67 6.33 -3.75
N GLU A 201 -11.54 5.81 -2.54
CA GLU A 201 -11.45 4.38 -2.22
C GLU A 201 -12.82 3.90 -1.73
N TRP A 202 -13.34 2.83 -2.33
CA TRP A 202 -14.55 2.15 -1.87
C TRP A 202 -14.19 1.21 -0.72
N VAL A 203 -14.60 1.58 0.48
CA VAL A 203 -14.31 0.82 1.71
C VAL A 203 -15.44 -0.15 2.09
N SER A 204 -16.57 -0.07 1.39
CA SER A 204 -17.68 -1.04 1.38
C SER A 204 -18.48 -0.87 0.09
N ASP A 205 -19.53 -1.66 -0.13
CA ASP A 205 -20.39 -1.56 -1.33
C ASP A 205 -21.12 -0.22 -1.46
N THR A 206 -21.32 0.49 -0.34
CA THR A 206 -22.12 1.73 -0.28
C THR A 206 -21.35 2.95 0.20
N HIS A 207 -20.11 2.78 0.66
CA HIS A 207 -19.32 3.85 1.25
C HIS A 207 -17.95 3.97 0.60
N ALA A 208 -17.59 5.20 0.23
CA ALA A 208 -16.29 5.56 -0.30
C ALA A 208 -15.71 6.76 0.45
N VAL A 209 -14.39 6.76 0.59
CA VAL A 209 -13.63 7.83 1.26
C VAL A 209 -12.74 8.53 0.25
N VAL A 210 -12.59 9.85 0.38
CA VAL A 210 -11.71 10.62 -0.51
C VAL A 210 -10.25 10.34 -0.15
N VAL A 211 -9.48 9.91 -1.14
CA VAL A 211 -8.05 9.63 -1.03
C VAL A 211 -7.23 10.82 -1.49
N ALA A 212 -7.60 11.44 -2.61
CA ALA A 212 -6.89 12.57 -3.20
C ALA A 212 -7.83 13.49 -3.97
N ARG A 213 -7.45 14.77 -4.06
CA ARG A 213 -8.04 15.76 -4.96
C ARG A 213 -6.92 16.42 -5.76
N ALA A 214 -7.16 16.68 -7.02
CA ALA A 214 -6.23 17.33 -7.92
C ALA A 214 -6.96 18.13 -9.00
N VAL A 215 -6.21 18.94 -9.75
CA VAL A 215 -6.69 19.63 -10.94
C VAL A 215 -5.73 19.30 -12.08
N THR A 216 -6.25 19.11 -13.29
CA THR A 216 -5.38 18.86 -14.45
C THR A 216 -4.63 20.12 -14.89
N ASN A 217 -3.35 19.96 -15.22
CA ASN A 217 -2.47 20.98 -15.74
C ASN A 217 -2.65 21.15 -17.27
N ALA A 218 -1.78 21.93 -17.90
CA ALA A 218 -1.83 22.22 -19.34
C ALA A 218 -1.68 20.97 -20.24
N ASP A 219 -1.06 19.90 -19.73
CA ASP A 219 -0.94 18.60 -20.41
C ASP A 219 -2.10 17.66 -20.02
N GLY A 220 -3.18 18.16 -19.40
CA GLY A 220 -4.32 17.35 -18.98
C GLY A 220 -4.02 16.34 -17.88
N ARG A 221 -2.84 16.42 -17.24
CA ARG A 221 -2.38 15.52 -16.17
C ARG A 221 -2.44 16.20 -14.82
N THR A 222 -2.31 15.44 -13.74
CA THR A 222 -2.04 16.00 -12.42
C THR A 222 -0.53 16.25 -12.26
N ASP A 223 -0.13 17.34 -11.58
CA ASP A 223 1.29 17.68 -11.41
C ASP A 223 2.09 16.62 -10.62
N ALA A 224 1.42 15.97 -9.68
CA ALA A 224 1.91 14.78 -8.98
C ALA A 224 0.98 13.59 -9.26
N PRO A 225 1.47 12.34 -9.14
CA PRO A 225 0.60 11.17 -9.14
C PRO A 225 -0.46 11.28 -8.05
N LEU A 226 -1.65 10.74 -8.28
CA LEU A 226 -2.72 10.70 -7.27
C LEU A 226 -2.32 9.82 -6.08
N ILE A 227 -1.53 8.78 -6.34
CA ILE A 227 -0.81 7.99 -5.33
C ILE A 227 0.59 7.71 -5.90
N GLY A 228 1.64 7.95 -5.11
CA GLY A 228 3.03 7.66 -5.49
C GLY A 228 3.95 7.65 -4.26
N GLY A 229 5.16 7.10 -4.41
CA GLY A 229 6.16 7.02 -3.33
C GLY A 229 5.82 6.00 -2.23
N ARG A 230 4.78 5.19 -2.43
CA ARG A 230 4.31 4.12 -1.53
C ARG A 230 3.56 3.06 -2.34
N PRO A 231 3.27 1.87 -1.79
CA PRO A 231 2.36 0.94 -2.45
C PRO A 231 0.99 1.60 -2.69
N VAL A 232 0.34 1.25 -3.79
CA VAL A 232 -1.04 1.63 -4.08
C VAL A 232 -1.96 0.61 -3.43
N PRO A 233 -2.73 0.95 -2.37
CA PRO A 233 -3.42 -0.07 -1.59
C PRO A 233 -4.40 -0.89 -2.42
N ILE A 234 -4.41 -2.22 -2.26
CA ILE A 234 -5.36 -3.13 -2.90
C ILE A 234 -6.78 -2.72 -2.52
N GLY A 235 -7.63 -2.54 -3.51
CA GLY A 235 -9.01 -2.09 -3.28
C GLY A 235 -9.72 -1.68 -4.56
N ALA A 236 -10.99 -1.32 -4.40
CA ALA A 236 -11.79 -0.69 -5.45
C ALA A 236 -11.72 0.83 -5.30
N TYR A 237 -11.56 1.52 -6.42
CA TYR A 237 -11.40 2.97 -6.47
C TYR A 237 -12.40 3.58 -7.46
N GLU A 238 -12.65 4.88 -7.30
CA GLU A 238 -13.43 5.69 -8.24
C GLU A 238 -12.71 7.01 -8.50
N LEU A 239 -12.54 7.34 -9.78
CA LEU A 239 -12.15 8.68 -10.20
C LEU A 239 -13.39 9.45 -10.64
N ARG A 240 -13.57 10.65 -10.09
CA ARG A 240 -14.59 11.61 -10.52
C ARG A 240 -13.92 12.76 -11.24
N PHE A 241 -14.28 12.96 -12.50
CA PHE A 241 -13.81 14.05 -13.34
C PHE A 241 -14.94 15.04 -13.56
N HIS A 242 -14.77 16.28 -13.09
CA HIS A 242 -15.75 17.35 -13.24
C HIS A 242 -15.56 18.02 -14.61
N ILE A 243 -16.03 17.35 -15.67
CA ILE A 243 -15.81 17.79 -17.06
C ILE A 243 -16.83 18.83 -17.53
N GLY A 244 -17.96 18.96 -16.86
CA GLY A 244 -19.03 19.89 -17.25
C GLY A 244 -18.57 21.34 -17.28
N ASP A 245 -17.75 21.78 -16.31
CA ASP A 245 -17.21 23.15 -16.28
C ASP A 245 -16.35 23.45 -17.51
N HIS A 246 -15.48 22.51 -17.89
CA HIS A 246 -14.64 22.63 -19.07
C HIS A 246 -15.47 22.66 -20.36
N PHE A 247 -16.46 21.78 -20.49
CA PHE A 247 -17.27 21.73 -21.69
C PHE A 247 -18.25 22.91 -21.81
N ARG A 248 -18.81 23.41 -20.71
CA ARG A 248 -19.58 24.67 -20.70
C ARG A 248 -18.76 25.86 -21.20
N ALA A 249 -17.48 25.93 -20.81
CA ALA A 249 -16.58 26.99 -21.26
C ALA A 249 -16.14 26.86 -22.73
N THR A 250 -15.99 25.63 -23.22
CA THR A 250 -15.43 25.37 -24.56
C THR A 250 -16.49 25.12 -25.64
N HIS A 251 -17.73 24.81 -25.26
CA HIS A 251 -18.84 24.50 -26.16
C HIS A 251 -20.09 25.32 -25.76
N PRO A 252 -20.20 26.57 -26.23
CA PRO A 252 -21.37 27.41 -25.95
C PRO A 252 -22.67 26.77 -26.45
N GLY A 253 -23.73 26.83 -25.66
CA GLY A 253 -25.06 26.31 -26.02
C GLY A 253 -25.28 24.83 -25.68
N LEU A 254 -24.43 24.22 -24.86
CA LEU A 254 -24.72 22.91 -24.28
C LEU A 254 -26.06 22.95 -23.51
N PRO A 255 -26.93 21.93 -23.67
CA PRO A 255 -28.11 21.74 -22.83
C PRO A 255 -27.80 21.75 -21.34
N GLU A 256 -28.77 22.23 -20.55
CA GLU A 256 -28.72 22.22 -19.09
C GLU A 256 -29.84 21.32 -18.54
N PRO A 257 -29.50 20.28 -17.74
CA PRO A 257 -28.14 19.85 -17.38
C PRO A 257 -27.37 19.25 -18.58
N PRO A 258 -26.02 19.32 -18.61
CA PRO A 258 -25.25 18.67 -19.66
C PRO A 258 -25.35 17.15 -19.51
N PHE A 259 -25.36 16.44 -20.64
CA PHE A 259 -25.41 14.97 -20.66
C PHE A 259 -24.25 14.33 -19.88
N LEU A 260 -23.04 14.89 -19.96
CA LEU A 260 -21.91 14.53 -19.10
C LEU A 260 -21.44 15.75 -18.31
N ASP A 261 -21.73 15.76 -17.00
CA ASP A 261 -21.24 16.77 -16.06
C ASP A 261 -20.05 16.23 -15.24
N ILE A 262 -20.28 15.13 -14.53
CA ILE A 262 -19.27 14.41 -13.76
C ILE A 262 -19.17 12.99 -14.30
N VAL A 263 -17.99 12.62 -14.81
CA VAL A 263 -17.70 11.24 -15.22
C VAL A 263 -17.08 10.49 -14.06
N ALA A 264 -17.72 9.40 -13.64
CA ALA A 264 -17.23 8.50 -12.60
C ALA A 264 -16.69 7.21 -13.24
N ILE A 265 -15.42 6.88 -12.98
CA ILE A 265 -14.78 5.64 -13.44
C ILE A 265 -14.42 4.80 -12.22
N ARG A 266 -15.09 3.64 -12.06
CA ARG A 266 -14.76 2.64 -11.05
C ARG A 266 -13.78 1.61 -11.60
N PHE A 267 -12.76 1.26 -10.81
CA PHE A 267 -11.72 0.29 -11.18
C PHE A 267 -11.10 -0.37 -9.96
N GLY A 268 -10.46 -1.52 -10.16
CA GLY A 268 -9.78 -2.29 -9.11
C GLY A 268 -8.26 -2.16 -9.20
N ILE A 269 -7.62 -2.17 -8.03
CA ILE A 269 -6.16 -2.27 -7.87
C ILE A 269 -5.85 -3.57 -7.14
N ALA A 270 -4.95 -4.37 -7.71
CA ALA A 270 -4.59 -5.70 -7.22
C ALA A 270 -3.08 -5.90 -7.04
N ASP A 271 -2.25 -5.10 -7.70
CA ASP A 271 -0.79 -5.10 -7.57
C ASP A 271 -0.35 -3.78 -6.92
N PRO A 272 -0.06 -3.75 -5.60
CA PRO A 272 0.31 -2.52 -4.91
C PRO A 272 1.57 -1.85 -5.45
N GLU A 273 2.47 -2.62 -6.02
CA GLU A 273 3.73 -2.16 -6.60
C GLU A 273 3.60 -1.86 -8.10
N GLY A 274 2.38 -1.96 -8.64
CA GLY A 274 2.06 -1.74 -10.04
C GLY A 274 1.98 -0.26 -10.42
N HIS A 275 2.10 -0.01 -11.73
CA HIS A 275 1.79 1.29 -12.32
C HIS A 275 0.39 1.24 -12.92
N TYR A 276 -0.46 2.14 -12.45
CA TYR A 276 -1.84 2.30 -12.89
C TYR A 276 -2.00 3.66 -13.55
N HIS A 277 -2.31 3.65 -14.84
CA HIS A 277 -2.72 4.83 -15.56
C HIS A 277 -4.18 4.69 -15.99
N VAL A 278 -5.06 5.52 -15.44
CA VAL A 278 -6.51 5.51 -15.73
C VAL A 278 -6.89 6.85 -16.36
N PRO A 279 -6.75 7.00 -17.69
CA PRO A 279 -7.09 8.24 -18.37
C PRO A 279 -8.59 8.35 -18.67
N LEU A 280 -9.03 9.58 -18.91
CA LEU A 280 -10.34 9.91 -19.44
C LEU A 280 -10.17 10.55 -20.82
N VAL A 281 -10.78 9.95 -21.83
CA VAL A 281 -10.88 10.54 -23.17
C VAL A 281 -12.35 10.89 -23.38
N ALA A 282 -12.67 12.18 -23.48
CA ALA A 282 -14.06 12.64 -23.40
C ALA A 282 -14.40 13.71 -24.43
N SER A 283 -15.68 13.70 -24.83
CA SER A 283 -16.42 14.79 -25.45
C SER A 283 -17.57 15.18 -24.49
N PRO A 284 -18.38 16.21 -24.81
CA PRO A 284 -19.61 16.46 -24.07
C PRO A 284 -20.58 15.27 -24.04
N TRP A 285 -20.53 14.37 -25.03
CA TRP A 285 -21.53 13.33 -25.28
C TRP A 285 -21.06 11.90 -25.12
N SER A 286 -19.75 11.68 -24.98
CA SER A 286 -19.18 10.35 -24.89
C SER A 286 -17.89 10.38 -24.10
N TYR A 287 -17.55 9.27 -23.46
CA TYR A 287 -16.22 9.09 -22.90
C TYR A 287 -15.73 7.66 -23.04
N GLN A 288 -14.42 7.50 -22.97
CA GLN A 288 -13.73 6.22 -22.93
C GLN A 288 -12.62 6.27 -21.87
N THR A 289 -12.34 5.11 -21.27
CA THR A 289 -11.19 4.86 -20.41
C THR A 289 -10.59 3.50 -20.70
N TYR A 290 -9.39 3.24 -20.20
CA TYR A 290 -8.68 1.97 -20.30
C TYR A 290 -7.65 1.84 -19.18
N ARG A 291 -7.12 0.63 -18.97
CA ARG A 291 -5.98 0.40 -18.06
C ARG A 291 -4.68 0.61 -18.83
N GLY A 292 -4.03 1.76 -18.63
CA GLY A 292 -2.66 2.00 -19.09
C GLY A 292 -1.61 1.50 -18.08
N SER A 293 -0.37 1.39 -18.57
CA SER A 293 0.85 1.04 -17.80
C SER A 293 1.71 2.26 -17.52
#